data_AF-A0A2S9FVL3-F1
#
_entry.id   AF-A0A2S9FVL3-F1
#
_cell.length_a   1.000
_cell.length_b   1.000
_cell.length_c   1.000
_cell.angle_alpha   90.00
_cell.angle_beta   90.00
_cell.angle_gamma   90.00
#
_symmetry.space_group_name_H-M   'P 1'
#
loop_
_entity.id
_entity.type
_entity.pdbx_description
1 polymer ?
#
loop_
_entity_poly.entity_id
_entity_poly.type
_entity_poly.pdbx_seq_one_letter_code
_entity_poly.pdbx_strand_id
1 'polypeptide(L)' 'MTSREVLAGELTKARDRTLRLVEVDEAELRRQYDPLMSPLIWDLAHIGQQEELWLLRGGDPARPGL' A
#
# COMPACT_ATOMS: atom_id res chain seq x y z
N MET A 1 3.98 -25.08 -7.53
CA MET A 1 3.33 -23.77 -7.39
C MET A 1 3.05 -23.19 -8.76
N THR A 2 1.85 -22.68 -8.97
CA THR A 2 1.48 -21.93 -10.18
C THR A 2 2.07 -20.51 -10.14
N SER A 3 2.15 -19.84 -11.29
CA SER A 3 2.57 -18.43 -11.35
C SER A 3 1.69 -17.52 -10.48
N ARG A 4 0.38 -17.80 -10.40
CA ARG A 4 -0.56 -17.06 -9.54
C ARG A 4 -0.26 -17.23 -8.05
N GLU A 5 0.08 -18.44 -7.62
CA GLU A 5 0.44 -18.71 -6.22
C GLU A 5 1.75 -17.99 -5.83
N VAL A 6 2.72 -17.93 -6.75
CA VAL A 6 3.96 -17.16 -6.54
C VAL A 6 3.64 -15.68 -6.36
N LEU A 7 2.85 -15.09 -7.28
CA LEU A 7 2.49 -13.67 -7.21
C LEU A 7 1.71 -13.33 -5.94
N ALA A 8 0.76 -14.18 -5.53
CA ALA A 8 0.02 -14.00 -4.29
C ALA A 8 0.95 -14.03 -3.05
N GLY A 9 1.93 -14.93 -3.04
CA GLY A 9 2.95 -14.98 -1.99
C GLY A 9 3.80 -13.71 -1.92
N GLU A 10 4.26 -13.20 -3.06
CA GLU A 10 5.06 -11.98 -3.11
C GLU A 10 4.26 -10.73 -2.71
N LEU A 11 2.98 -10.62 -3.13
CA LEU A 11 2.09 -9.54 -2.68
C LEU A 11 1.85 -9.60 -1.16
N THR A 12 1.66 -10.79 -0.61
CA THR A 12 1.51 -10.98 0.85
C THR A 12 2.77 -10.54 1.59
N LYS A 13 3.95 -10.98 1.12
CA LYS A 13 5.24 -10.62 1.72
C LYS A 13 5.49 -9.11 1.66
N ALA A 14 5.11 -8.45 0.57
CA ALA A 14 5.20 -6.99 0.45
C ALA A 14 4.26 -6.30 1.45
N ARG A 15 3.00 -6.76 1.57
CA ARG A 15 2.04 -6.25 2.54
C ARG A 15 2.55 -6.38 3.98
N ASP A 16 3.05 -7.55 4.36
CA ASP A 16 3.59 -7.80 5.70
C ASP A 16 4.77 -6.89 6.00
N ARG A 17 5.63 -6.61 5.02
CA ARG A 17 6.74 -5.66 5.16
C ARG A 17 6.22 -4.25 5.39
N THR A 18 5.24 -3.80 4.60
CA THR A 18 4.63 -2.47 4.77
C THR A 18 4.00 -2.34 6.15
N LEU A 19 3.24 -3.34 6.61
CA LEU A 19 2.60 -3.32 7.93
C LEU A 19 3.60 -3.23 9.07
N ARG A 20 4.74 -3.94 9.00
CA ARG A 20 5.82 -3.81 9.99
C ARG A 20 6.46 -2.42 10.02
N LEU A 21 6.53 -1.72 8.88
CA LEU A 21 7.11 -0.36 8.82
C LEU A 21 6.21 0.70 9.45
N VAL A 22 4.91 0.41 9.57
CA VAL A 22 3.89 1.32 10.12
C VAL A 22 3.35 0.85 11.47
N GLU A 23 4.02 -0.12 12.11
CA GLU A 23 3.70 -0.59 13.45
C GLU A 23 4.24 0.39 14.50
N VAL A 24 3.72 1.61 14.46
CA VAL A 24 4.07 2.74 15.33
C VAL A 24 2.79 3.41 15.83
N ASP A 25 2.92 4.34 16.78
CA ASP A 25 1.75 5.04 17.29
C ASP A 25 1.10 5.96 16.24
N GLU A 26 -0.14 6.35 16.55
CA GLU A 26 -0.98 7.15 15.67
C GLU A 26 -0.38 8.52 15.32
N ALA A 27 0.39 9.12 16.25
CA ALA A 27 1.00 10.42 16.07
C ALA A 27 2.19 10.33 15.11
N GLU A 28 3.03 9.30 15.24
CA GLU A 28 4.15 9.04 14.35
C GLU A 28 3.70 8.65 12.93
N LEU A 29 2.56 7.96 12.79
CA LEU A 29 1.98 7.70 11.47
C LEU A 29 1.60 8.98 10.71
N ARG A 30 1.16 10.01 11.43
CA ARG A 30 0.74 11.30 10.85
C ARG A 30 1.86 12.32 10.76
N ARG A 31 3.01 12.04 11.38
CA ARG A 31 4.14 12.95 11.41
C ARG A 31 4.80 13.05 10.03
N GLN A 32 5.04 14.29 9.60
CA GLN A 32 5.98 14.56 8.52
C GLN A 32 7.38 14.74 9.14
N TYR A 33 8.27 13.78 8.90
CA TYR A 33 9.62 13.81 9.47
C TYR A 33 10.53 14.84 8.79
N ASP A 34 10.38 15.02 7.48
CA ASP A 34 11.11 15.96 6.64
C ASP A 34 10.16 16.50 5.56
N PRO A 35 10.25 17.78 5.13
CA PRO A 35 9.41 18.32 4.06
C PRO A 35 9.46 17.54 2.74
N LEU A 36 10.54 16.80 2.47
CA LEU A 36 10.68 15.95 1.31
C LEU A 36 9.83 14.66 1.41
N MET A 37 9.49 14.24 2.62
CA MET A 37 8.85 12.96 2.90
C MET A 37 7.35 13.13 3.17
N SER A 38 6.57 12.15 2.73
CA SER A 38 5.18 12.00 3.15
C SER A 38 5.10 11.46 4.58
N PRO A 39 4.02 11.75 5.33
CA PRO A 39 3.68 10.96 6.51
C PRO A 39 3.45 9.49 6.15
N LEU A 40 3.83 8.57 7.04
CA LEU A 40 3.72 7.12 6.77
C LEU A 40 2.29 6.67 6.46
N ILE A 41 1.29 7.29 7.08
CA ILE A 41 -0.12 7.01 6.80
C ILE A 41 -0.52 7.33 5.36
N TRP A 42 0.13 8.34 4.75
CA TRP A 42 -0.09 8.70 3.36
C TRP A 42 0.44 7.60 2.44
N ASP A 43 1.66 7.11 2.68
CA ASP A 43 2.24 6.01 1.90
C ASP A 43 1.44 4.72 2.05
N LEU A 44 0.97 4.40 3.27
CA LEU A 44 0.12 3.23 3.52
C LEU A 44 -1.18 3.28 2.70
N ALA A 45 -1.88 4.41 2.72
CA ALA A 45 -3.09 4.60 1.93
C ALA A 45 -2.80 4.62 0.43
N HIS A 46 -1.70 5.26 0.01
CA HIS A 46 -1.29 5.35 -1.38
C HIS A 46 -0.98 3.98 -1.97
N ILE A 47 -0.29 3.10 -1.23
CA ILE A 47 -0.04 1.71 -1.66
C ILE A 47 -1.36 0.97 -1.91
N GLY A 48 -2.33 1.08 -0.99
CA GLY A 48 -3.64 0.48 -1.17
C GLY A 48 -4.40 1.02 -2.39
N GLN A 49 -4.37 2.33 -2.59
CA GLN A 49 -4.99 2.98 -3.74
C GLN A 49 -4.35 2.57 -5.08
N GLN A 50 -3.02 2.42 -5.13
CA GLN A 50 -2.32 1.94 -6.33
C GLN A 50 -2.66 0.48 -6.63
N GLU A 51 -2.70 -0.38 -5.61
CA GLU A 51 -3.09 -1.78 -5.76
C GLU A 51 -4.52 -1.90 -6.30
N GLU A 52 -5.46 -1.12 -5.77
CA GLU A 52 -6.83 -1.05 -6.26
C GLU A 52 -6.91 -0.58 -7.72
N LEU A 53 -6.30 0.56 -8.04
CA LEU A 53 -6.35 1.15 -9.38
C LEU A 53 -5.86 0.17 -10.44
N TRP A 54 -4.71 -0.46 -10.22
CA TRP A 54 -4.09 -1.31 -11.24
C TRP A 54 -4.65 -2.72 -11.26
N LEU A 55 -4.92 -3.33 -10.11
CA LEU A 55 -5.30 -4.75 -10.06
C LEU A 55 -6.81 -4.96 -10.11
N LEU A 56 -7.60 -4.03 -9.56
CA LEU A 56 -9.06 -4.18 -9.48
C LEU A 56 -9.80 -3.34 -10.53
N ARG A 57 -9.23 -2.18 -10.87
CA ARG A 57 -9.85 -1.24 -11.80
C ARG A 57 -9.23 -1.26 -13.19
N GLY A 58 -8.13 -1.99 -13.39
CA GLY A 58 -7.47 -2.12 -14.69
C GLY A 58 -6.86 -0.80 -15.19
N GLY A 59 -6.49 0.09 -14.27
CA GLY A 59 -5.94 1.42 -14.57
C GLY A 59 -6.99 2.47 -14.91
N ASP A 60 -8.29 2.16 -14.81
CA ASP A 60 -9.37 3.11 -15.10
C ASP A 60 -9.74 3.94 -13.85
N PRO A 61 -9.40 5.24 -13.81
CA PRO A 61 -9.75 6.11 -12.70
C PRO A 61 -11.25 6.45 -12.63
N ALA A 62 -12.02 6.23 -13.70
CA ALA A 62 -13.47 6.44 -13.72
C ALA A 62 -14.25 5.23 -13.20
N ARG A 63 -13.64 4.04 -13.23
CA ARG A 63 -14.24 2.85 -12.63
C ARG A 63 -14.35 3.03 -11.11
N PRO A 64 -15.53 2.79 -10.49
CA PRO A 64 -15.70 2.86 -9.04
C PRO A 64 -14.70 1.97 -8.30
N GLY A 65 -14.15 2.52 -7.21
CA GLY A 65 -13.32 1.79 -6.26
C GLY A 65 -14.12 0.89 -5.32
N LEU A 66 -13.40 0.19 -4.45
CA LEU A 66 -13.93 -0.56 -3.31
C LEU A 66 -14.45 0.38 -2.21
#